data_AF-A0A947NY02-F1
#
_entry.id   AF-A0A947NY02-F1
#
_cell.length_a   1.000
_cell.length_b   1.000
_cell.length_c   1.000
_cell.angle_alpha   90.00
_cell.angle_beta   90.00
_cell.angle_gamma   90.00
#
_symmetry.space_group_name_H-M   'P 1'
#
loop_
_entity.id
_entity.type
_entity.pdbx_description
1 polymer ?
#
loop_
_entity_poly.entity_id
_entity_poly.type
_entity_poly.pdbx_seq_one_letter_code
_entity_poly.pdbx_strand_id
1 'polypeptide(L)'
;MSASGKGLTPEQSQASAIMEFAERYSWLHFDYKNYDGYTIKTYNEIKKCKIPTVDDSYFLGHFINLHNKAELLEEIKNIPLKWLKGISLLNQKEFYYPLNWHNYTFTSNGLATGNAIEEAILQAMCEVIERENVYRLFGDQQIPNDVEIKSIRNLMIRLVLENAKHSKIEIKIKNISFDFLIPTFVVYGINKADKHGLTYQGCGYGTHPNPEKALIRALSEYFEGYSLLKKIEKDVHIDWSKIIPRLPEKNFGFLALLRPEMLNKSSKTIQMPDIPDLSQPDIKDEIEHILKIMEKHKYNPILLDKTSHHLKIPVVRIFIPGMRNLMVNETHNPHLIMSAAYYEAGDEKKSKEHLDSYYNNISFYLPEVRLVTPKKAFKKDYKETILFHGGLKQDILDSLKNSIGILKNYRPY
;
A
#
# COMPACT_ATOMS: atom_id res chain seq x y z
N MET A 1 8.63 -9.08 -12.43
CA MET A 1 7.32 -8.54 -12.02
C MET A 1 6.33 -9.70 -11.99
N SER A 2 5.69 -9.95 -10.85
CA SER A 2 4.60 -10.92 -10.72
C SER A 2 3.32 -10.14 -10.41
N ALA A 3 2.22 -10.49 -11.07
CA ALA A 3 0.88 -9.97 -10.79
C ALA A 3 0.00 -11.13 -10.28
N SER A 4 -1.02 -10.83 -9.49
CA SER A 4 -1.99 -11.81 -9.03
C SER A 4 -3.41 -11.31 -9.30
N GLY A 5 -4.36 -12.21 -9.30
CA GLY A 5 -5.69 -11.92 -9.81
C GLY A 5 -6.74 -12.55 -8.95
N LYS A 6 -7.73 -11.75 -8.56
CA LYS A 6 -8.80 -12.18 -7.66
C LYS A 6 -10.17 -11.97 -8.29
N GLY A 7 -11.08 -12.89 -8.01
CA GLY A 7 -12.44 -12.88 -8.56
C GLY A 7 -13.27 -14.06 -8.06
N LEU A 8 -14.57 -14.03 -8.33
CA LEU A 8 -15.47 -15.14 -7.99
C LEU A 8 -15.46 -16.24 -9.05
N THR A 9 -14.97 -15.95 -10.25
CA THR A 9 -14.80 -16.91 -11.34
C THR A 9 -13.34 -16.92 -11.83
N PRO A 10 -12.89 -18.01 -12.48
CA PRO A 10 -11.56 -18.06 -13.09
C PRO A 10 -11.30 -16.93 -14.09
N GLU A 11 -12.30 -16.55 -14.90
CA GLU A 11 -12.19 -15.50 -15.91
C GLU A 11 -11.98 -14.13 -15.27
N GLN A 12 -12.69 -13.84 -14.17
CA GLN A 12 -12.50 -12.62 -13.40
C GLN A 12 -11.10 -12.56 -12.77
N SER A 13 -10.63 -13.68 -12.22
CA SER A 13 -9.27 -13.77 -11.66
C SER A 13 -8.21 -13.54 -12.74
N GLN A 14 -8.36 -14.15 -13.93
CA GLN A 14 -7.44 -13.93 -15.06
C GLN A 14 -7.45 -12.47 -15.54
N ALA A 15 -8.63 -11.88 -15.71
CA ALA A 15 -8.76 -10.47 -16.07
C ALA A 15 -8.07 -9.57 -15.04
N SER A 16 -8.32 -9.81 -13.74
CA SER A 16 -7.68 -9.07 -12.65
C SER A 16 -6.16 -9.19 -12.70
N ALA A 17 -5.59 -10.36 -12.99
CA ALA A 17 -4.14 -10.54 -13.08
C ALA A 17 -3.51 -9.78 -14.26
N ILE A 18 -4.17 -9.77 -15.42
CA ILE A 18 -3.72 -9.00 -16.60
C ILE A 18 -3.77 -7.50 -16.32
N MET A 19 -4.85 -7.06 -15.67
CA MET A 19 -5.07 -5.67 -15.31
C MET A 19 -4.04 -5.21 -14.27
N GLU A 20 -3.78 -5.98 -13.21
CA GLU A 20 -2.70 -5.66 -12.26
C GLU A 20 -1.34 -5.63 -12.99
N PHE A 21 -1.05 -6.56 -13.90
CA PHE A 21 0.18 -6.49 -14.71
C PHE A 21 0.31 -5.15 -15.46
N ALA A 22 -0.76 -4.69 -16.11
CA ALA A 22 -0.77 -3.42 -16.85
C ALA A 22 -0.55 -2.21 -15.92
N GLU A 23 -1.14 -2.23 -14.72
CA GLU A 23 -0.92 -1.23 -13.69
C GLU A 23 0.55 -1.19 -13.25
N ARG A 24 1.13 -2.34 -12.89
CA ARG A 24 2.53 -2.45 -12.44
C ARG A 24 3.50 -2.05 -13.55
N TYR A 25 3.26 -2.48 -14.78
CA TYR A 25 4.06 -2.10 -15.94
C TYR A 25 4.06 -0.58 -16.12
N SER A 26 2.86 0.03 -16.13
CA SER A 26 2.71 1.47 -16.32
C SER A 26 3.31 2.27 -15.18
N TRP A 27 3.32 1.74 -13.96
CA TRP A 27 4.01 2.36 -12.82
C TRP A 27 5.54 2.32 -12.96
N LEU A 28 6.11 1.15 -13.26
CA LEU A 28 7.57 0.95 -13.35
C LEU A 28 8.20 1.62 -14.56
N HIS A 29 7.49 1.67 -15.68
CA HIS A 29 7.94 2.28 -16.94
C HIS A 29 7.40 3.69 -17.15
N PHE A 30 6.92 4.34 -16.09
CA PHE A 30 6.36 5.68 -16.18
C PHE A 30 7.46 6.71 -16.51
N ASP A 31 7.32 7.39 -17.65
CA ASP A 31 8.23 8.45 -18.06
C ASP A 31 7.94 9.77 -17.34
N TYR A 32 8.28 9.81 -16.05
CA TYR A 32 8.06 10.99 -15.22
C TYR A 32 8.85 12.21 -15.68
N LYS A 33 9.94 12.06 -16.46
CA LYS A 33 10.76 13.20 -16.91
C LYS A 33 10.04 14.03 -17.96
N ASN A 34 9.22 13.38 -18.79
CA ASN A 34 8.41 14.02 -19.83
C ASN A 34 6.97 14.29 -19.39
N TYR A 35 6.60 13.94 -18.15
CA TYR A 35 5.29 14.22 -17.59
C TYR A 35 5.16 15.69 -17.16
N ASP A 36 3.95 16.22 -17.24
CA ASP A 36 3.70 17.63 -16.97
C ASP A 36 4.10 18.05 -15.54
N GLY A 37 4.72 19.23 -15.46
CA GLY A 37 5.19 19.81 -14.22
C GLY A 37 6.36 19.08 -13.55
N TYR A 38 7.04 18.15 -14.25
CA TYR A 38 8.22 17.50 -13.69
C TYR A 38 9.28 18.52 -13.27
N THR A 39 9.67 18.48 -12.00
CA THR A 39 10.73 19.32 -11.47
C THR A 39 11.38 18.66 -10.25
N ILE A 40 12.66 18.98 -10.02
CA ILE A 40 13.37 18.61 -8.80
C ILE A 40 13.56 19.90 -7.99
N LYS A 41 12.87 20.00 -6.85
CA LYS A 41 12.86 21.17 -5.97
C LYS A 41 12.68 20.75 -4.52
N THR A 42 13.12 21.60 -3.61
CA THR A 42 12.76 21.48 -2.20
C THR A 42 11.28 21.80 -1.98
N TYR A 43 10.70 21.30 -0.89
CA TYR A 43 9.33 21.67 -0.52
C TYR A 43 9.19 23.18 -0.28
N ASN A 44 10.19 23.81 0.33
CA ASN A 44 10.24 25.25 0.55
C ASN A 44 10.19 26.07 -0.76
N GLU A 45 10.78 25.57 -1.84
CA GLU A 45 10.68 26.19 -3.17
C GLU A 45 9.31 25.98 -3.81
N ILE A 46 8.73 24.78 -3.69
CA ILE A 46 7.39 24.48 -4.21
C ILE A 46 6.32 25.31 -3.50
N LYS A 47 6.43 25.53 -2.18
CA LYS A 47 5.50 26.37 -1.42
C LYS A 47 5.49 27.84 -1.86
N LYS A 48 6.54 28.31 -2.53
CA LYS A 48 6.61 29.66 -3.12
C LYS A 48 5.94 29.73 -4.50
N CYS A 49 5.60 28.60 -5.11
CA CYS A 49 4.84 28.56 -6.36
C CYS A 49 3.35 28.90 -6.14
N LYS A 50 2.66 29.32 -7.20
CA LYS A 50 1.22 29.63 -7.16
C LYS A 50 0.31 28.39 -7.13
N ILE A 51 0.87 27.22 -7.43
CA ILE A 51 0.14 25.95 -7.50
C ILE A 51 0.16 25.30 -6.10
N PRO A 52 -0.99 24.83 -5.58
CA PRO A 52 -1.06 24.18 -4.28
C PRO A 52 -0.25 22.88 -4.23
N THR A 53 0.18 22.51 -3.03
CA THR A 53 0.83 21.23 -2.71
C THR A 53 0.37 20.76 -1.33
N VAL A 54 0.85 19.61 -0.90
CA VAL A 54 0.63 19.05 0.44
C VAL A 54 1.06 20.03 1.55
N ASP A 55 0.50 19.88 2.75
CA ASP A 55 0.99 20.58 3.94
C ASP A 55 2.09 19.79 4.66
N ASP A 56 2.66 20.39 5.70
CA ASP A 56 3.77 19.84 6.48
C ASP A 56 3.46 18.47 7.11
N SER A 57 2.20 18.25 7.53
CA SER A 57 1.80 17.02 8.21
C SER A 57 1.90 15.79 7.31
N TYR A 58 1.82 15.99 5.99
CA TYR A 58 1.93 14.94 5.00
C TYR A 58 3.24 14.15 5.12
N PHE A 59 4.37 14.85 5.32
CA PHE A 59 5.68 14.22 5.36
C PHE A 59 5.86 13.32 6.58
N LEU A 60 5.27 13.70 7.72
CA LEU A 60 5.45 12.96 8.97
C LEU A 60 4.33 12.00 9.29
N GLY A 61 3.19 12.10 8.60
CA GLY A 61 1.99 11.37 8.96
C GLY A 61 2.30 9.89 9.19
N HIS A 62 3.01 9.23 8.26
CA HIS A 62 3.19 7.78 8.23
C HIS A 62 4.11 7.20 9.29
N PHE A 63 4.73 8.05 10.11
CA PHE A 63 5.72 7.65 11.09
C PHE A 63 5.19 7.90 12.51
N ILE A 64 4.85 6.81 13.20
CA ILE A 64 4.17 6.87 14.50
C ILE A 64 5.16 7.13 15.65
N ASN A 65 6.39 6.61 15.55
CA ASN A 65 7.40 6.62 16.63
C ASN A 65 8.64 7.46 16.29
N LEU A 66 8.46 8.69 15.83
CA LEU A 66 9.58 9.61 15.58
C LEU A 66 9.91 10.46 16.80
N HIS A 67 11.17 10.45 17.21
CA HIS A 67 11.77 11.50 18.03
C HIS A 67 12.11 12.70 17.14
N ASN A 68 12.21 13.90 17.72
CA ASN A 68 12.62 15.14 17.03
C ASN A 68 11.84 15.47 15.73
N LYS A 69 10.53 15.24 15.72
CA LYS A 69 9.66 15.50 14.55
C LYS A 69 9.88 16.88 13.91
N ALA A 70 10.05 17.93 14.72
CA ALA A 70 10.25 19.29 14.20
C ALA A 70 11.57 19.46 13.42
N GLU A 71 12.67 18.93 13.95
CA GLU A 71 13.99 18.97 13.31
C GLU A 71 13.98 18.15 12.02
N LEU A 72 13.47 16.91 12.07
CA LEU A 72 13.36 16.05 10.90
C LEU A 72 12.48 16.67 9.82
N LEU A 73 11.35 17.28 10.19
CA LEU A 73 10.51 17.99 9.23
C LEU A 73 11.28 19.11 8.56
N GLU A 74 12.03 19.92 9.32
CA GLU A 74 12.83 20.99 8.74
C GLU A 74 13.89 20.46 7.78
N GLU A 75 14.53 19.32 8.09
CA GLU A 75 15.44 18.68 7.14
C GLU A 75 14.71 18.22 5.86
N ILE A 76 13.56 17.54 5.99
CA ILE A 76 12.73 17.08 4.86
C ILE A 76 12.29 18.24 3.98
N LYS A 77 12.00 19.41 4.55
CA LYS A 77 11.59 20.59 3.76
C LYS A 77 12.67 21.08 2.81
N ASN A 78 13.94 20.75 3.08
CA ASN A 78 15.12 21.24 2.39
C ASN A 78 15.84 20.18 1.53
N ILE A 79 15.35 18.94 1.47
CA ILE A 79 15.87 17.92 0.54
C ILE A 79 15.30 18.13 -0.88
N PRO A 80 16.04 17.77 -1.95
CA PRO A 80 15.53 17.81 -3.31
C PRO A 80 14.54 16.68 -3.56
N LEU A 81 13.27 17.01 -3.77
CA LEU A 81 12.22 16.05 -4.11
C LEU A 81 11.84 16.16 -5.58
N LYS A 82 11.39 15.03 -6.16
CA LYS A 82 10.79 15.00 -7.49
C LYS A 82 9.31 15.36 -7.35
N TRP A 83 8.84 16.27 -8.20
CA TRP A 83 7.46 16.74 -8.22
C TRP A 83 6.85 16.54 -9.60
N LEU A 84 5.55 16.29 -9.64
CA LEU A 84 4.72 16.27 -10.84
C LEU A 84 3.47 17.13 -10.61
N LYS A 85 2.80 17.57 -11.68
CA LYS A 85 1.46 18.18 -11.58
C LYS A 85 0.37 17.12 -11.72
N GLY A 86 -0.45 16.97 -10.70
CA GLY A 86 -1.74 16.28 -10.81
C GLY A 86 -2.89 17.28 -10.97
N ILE A 87 -4.09 16.76 -11.22
CA ILE A 87 -5.32 17.54 -11.36
C ILE A 87 -6.25 17.23 -10.19
N SER A 88 -6.72 18.25 -9.48
CA SER A 88 -7.78 18.11 -8.48
C SER A 88 -9.07 17.68 -9.16
N LEU A 89 -9.64 16.55 -8.75
CA LEU A 89 -10.92 16.07 -9.27
C LEU A 89 -12.11 16.94 -8.83
N LEU A 90 -11.97 17.72 -7.76
CA LEU A 90 -13.03 18.61 -7.26
C LEU A 90 -13.18 19.88 -8.08
N ASN A 91 -12.07 20.51 -8.45
CA ASN A 91 -12.09 21.86 -9.04
C ASN A 91 -11.26 22.01 -10.32
N GLN A 92 -10.71 20.90 -10.83
CA GLN A 92 -9.94 20.83 -12.07
C GLN A 92 -8.69 21.72 -12.09
N LYS A 93 -8.15 22.07 -10.91
CA LYS A 93 -6.92 22.86 -10.77
C LYS A 93 -5.70 21.97 -10.61
N GLU A 94 -4.57 22.47 -11.08
CA GLU A 94 -3.26 21.84 -10.88
C GLU A 94 -2.91 21.71 -9.38
N PHE A 95 -2.21 20.64 -9.03
CA PHE A 95 -1.69 20.37 -7.70
C PHE A 95 -0.33 19.67 -7.79
N TYR A 96 0.65 20.14 -7.02
CA TYR A 96 1.97 19.51 -6.98
C TYR A 96 1.99 18.26 -6.12
N TYR A 97 2.35 17.13 -6.74
CA TYR A 97 2.47 15.81 -6.11
C TYR A 97 3.94 15.46 -5.83
N PRO A 98 4.32 15.15 -4.57
CA PRO A 98 5.71 14.78 -4.21
C PRO A 98 6.01 13.33 -4.60
N LEU A 99 6.42 13.11 -5.84
CA LEU A 99 6.52 11.81 -6.50
C LEU A 99 7.30 10.77 -5.71
N ASN A 100 8.57 11.03 -5.42
CA ASN A 100 9.43 10.05 -4.79
C ASN A 100 9.03 9.84 -3.32
N TRP A 101 8.74 10.91 -2.56
CA TRP A 101 8.26 10.77 -1.19
C TRP A 101 7.00 9.91 -1.09
N HIS A 102 6.01 10.17 -1.94
CA HIS A 102 4.78 9.37 -1.97
C HIS A 102 5.07 7.93 -2.38
N ASN A 103 5.86 7.68 -3.44
CA ASN A 103 6.18 6.32 -3.87
C ASN A 103 6.88 5.52 -2.76
N TYR A 104 7.75 6.12 -1.96
CA TYR A 104 8.43 5.43 -0.86
C TYR A 104 7.54 5.20 0.37
N THR A 105 6.56 6.06 0.62
CA THR A 105 5.71 5.98 1.83
C THR A 105 4.38 5.27 1.59
N PHE A 106 3.85 5.38 0.38
CA PHE A 106 2.56 4.83 -0.03
C PHE A 106 2.67 3.66 -1.02
N THR A 107 3.88 3.38 -1.52
CA THR A 107 4.16 2.30 -2.47
C THR A 107 3.23 2.35 -3.68
N SER A 108 2.29 1.41 -3.80
CA SER A 108 1.30 1.37 -4.88
C SER A 108 -0.08 1.89 -4.52
N ASN A 109 -0.30 2.39 -3.30
CA ASN A 109 -1.62 2.86 -2.88
C ASN A 109 -2.17 3.89 -3.89
N GLY A 110 -3.44 3.70 -4.25
CA GLY A 110 -4.15 4.53 -5.21
C GLY A 110 -3.68 4.40 -6.66
N LEU A 111 -2.86 3.40 -7.02
CA LEU A 111 -2.72 2.98 -8.41
C LEU A 111 -3.89 2.09 -8.77
N ALA A 112 -4.46 2.29 -9.95
CA ALA A 112 -5.41 1.35 -10.51
C ALA A 112 -5.42 1.42 -12.03
N THR A 113 -5.92 0.36 -12.63
CA THR A 113 -6.21 0.25 -14.05
C THR A 113 -7.70 0.04 -14.28
N GLY A 114 -8.19 0.29 -15.49
CA GLY A 114 -9.59 0.10 -15.84
C GLY A 114 -9.79 -0.05 -17.35
N ASN A 115 -10.95 -0.54 -17.77
CA ASN A 115 -11.32 -0.59 -19.18
C ASN A 115 -11.56 0.82 -19.74
N ALA A 116 -11.94 1.75 -18.88
CA ALA A 116 -12.05 3.19 -19.13
C ALA A 116 -11.33 3.98 -18.03
N ILE A 117 -11.07 5.27 -18.28
CA ILE A 117 -10.37 6.13 -17.32
C ILE A 117 -11.20 6.32 -16.04
N GLU A 118 -12.53 6.41 -16.17
CA GLU A 118 -13.46 6.52 -15.06
C GLU A 118 -13.40 5.27 -14.17
N GLU A 119 -13.34 4.07 -14.76
CA GLU A 119 -13.21 2.84 -13.99
C GLU A 119 -11.88 2.80 -13.21
N ALA A 120 -10.77 3.20 -13.85
CA ALA A 120 -9.48 3.31 -13.19
C ALA A 120 -9.51 4.32 -12.03
N ILE A 121 -10.13 5.49 -12.22
CA ILE A 121 -10.31 6.51 -11.18
C ILE A 121 -11.13 5.96 -10.02
N LEU A 122 -12.28 5.33 -10.29
CA LEU A 122 -13.14 4.78 -9.25
C LEU A 122 -12.41 3.72 -8.42
N GLN A 123 -11.71 2.78 -9.08
CA GLN A 123 -10.94 1.74 -8.39
C GLN A 123 -9.82 2.34 -7.52
N ALA A 124 -9.06 3.30 -8.05
CA ALA A 124 -7.99 3.97 -7.32
C ALA A 124 -8.53 4.77 -6.12
N MET A 125 -9.67 5.47 -6.27
CA MET A 125 -10.33 6.16 -5.15
C MET A 125 -10.77 5.17 -4.07
N CYS A 126 -11.41 4.06 -4.47
CA CYS A 126 -11.85 3.02 -3.55
C CYS A 126 -10.67 2.42 -2.78
N GLU A 127 -9.53 2.18 -3.43
CA GLU A 127 -8.34 1.68 -2.74
C GLU A 127 -7.81 2.68 -1.70
N VAL A 128 -7.67 3.97 -2.04
CA VAL A 128 -7.19 4.96 -1.07
C VAL A 128 -8.12 5.07 0.14
N ILE A 129 -9.44 5.05 -0.09
CA ILE A 129 -10.46 5.06 0.97
C ILE A 129 -10.39 3.78 1.81
N GLU A 130 -10.16 2.63 1.18
CA GLU A 130 -9.97 1.36 1.88
C GLU A 130 -8.79 1.43 2.84
N ARG A 131 -7.62 1.90 2.37
CA ARG A 131 -6.42 2.02 3.21
C ARG A 131 -6.62 3.01 4.36
N GLU A 132 -7.31 4.11 4.12
CA GLU A 132 -7.68 5.07 5.16
C GLU A 132 -8.59 4.43 6.22
N ASN A 133 -9.68 3.78 5.82
CA ASN A 133 -10.60 3.14 6.77
C ASN A 133 -9.93 1.99 7.54
N VAL A 134 -9.03 1.24 6.90
CA VAL A 134 -8.23 0.22 7.60
C VAL A 134 -7.27 0.88 8.61
N TYR A 135 -6.64 1.99 8.26
CA TYR A 135 -5.84 2.77 9.20
C TYR A 135 -6.69 3.29 10.36
N ARG A 136 -7.90 3.78 10.12
CA ARG A 136 -8.80 4.24 11.19
C ARG A 136 -9.23 3.10 12.12
N LEU A 137 -9.49 1.91 11.57
CA LEU A 137 -9.80 0.72 12.39
C LEU A 137 -8.63 0.37 13.30
N PHE A 138 -7.43 0.19 12.75
CA PHE A 138 -6.32 -0.37 13.52
C PHE A 138 -5.40 0.69 14.12
N GLY A 139 -5.06 1.74 13.38
CA GLY A 139 -4.20 2.85 13.79
C GLY A 139 -4.89 3.79 14.78
N ASP A 140 -6.08 4.29 14.45
CA ASP A 140 -6.85 5.19 15.32
C ASP A 140 -7.78 4.43 16.28
N GLN A 141 -7.85 3.10 16.15
CA GLN A 141 -8.66 2.21 17.00
C GLN A 141 -10.16 2.54 16.98
N GLN A 142 -10.66 3.04 15.85
CA GLN A 142 -12.08 3.30 15.68
C GLN A 142 -12.86 1.98 15.70
N ILE A 143 -13.94 1.92 16.50
CA ILE A 143 -14.69 0.69 16.73
C ILE A 143 -15.61 0.39 15.52
N PRO A 144 -15.49 -0.77 14.86
CA PRO A 144 -16.29 -1.13 13.69
C PRO A 144 -17.71 -1.59 14.08
N ASN A 145 -18.54 -1.88 13.07
CA ASN A 145 -19.79 -2.62 13.24
C ASN A 145 -19.65 -4.06 12.71
N ASP A 146 -20.32 -5.02 13.31
CA ASP A 146 -20.45 -6.38 12.78
C ASP A 146 -21.52 -6.42 11.71
N VAL A 147 -21.31 -7.20 10.65
CA VAL A 147 -22.34 -7.47 9.65
C VAL A 147 -22.98 -8.83 9.92
N GLU A 148 -24.30 -8.87 10.08
CA GLU A 148 -25.05 -10.11 10.27
C GLU A 148 -25.05 -10.95 8.98
N ILE A 149 -24.39 -12.10 9.00
CA ILE A 149 -24.23 -12.97 7.82
C ILE A 149 -25.58 -13.39 7.24
N LYS A 150 -26.59 -13.66 8.08
CA LYS A 150 -27.92 -14.10 7.62
C LYS A 150 -28.65 -13.06 6.77
N SER A 151 -28.23 -11.80 6.83
CA SER A 151 -28.84 -10.71 6.05
C SER A 151 -28.33 -10.60 4.61
N ILE A 152 -27.24 -11.30 4.29
CA ILE A 152 -26.63 -11.26 2.96
C ILE A 152 -27.47 -12.10 2.00
N ARG A 153 -28.01 -11.47 0.95
CA ARG A 153 -28.91 -12.12 -0.02
C ARG A 153 -28.21 -12.55 -1.31
N ASN A 154 -27.11 -11.89 -1.68
CA ASN A 154 -26.34 -12.24 -2.87
C ASN A 154 -25.94 -13.73 -2.88
N LEU A 155 -26.37 -14.45 -3.92
CA LEU A 155 -26.17 -15.89 -4.02
C LEU A 155 -24.69 -16.28 -4.09
N MET A 156 -23.86 -15.49 -4.78
CA MET A 156 -22.44 -15.78 -4.92
C MET A 156 -21.70 -15.60 -3.59
N ILE A 157 -22.01 -14.53 -2.86
CA ILE A 157 -21.43 -14.30 -1.52
C ILE A 157 -21.83 -15.43 -0.58
N ARG A 158 -23.12 -15.83 -0.60
CA ARG A 158 -23.61 -16.95 0.21
C ARG A 158 -22.89 -18.27 -0.13
N LEU A 159 -22.68 -18.57 -1.40
CA LEU A 159 -21.94 -19.76 -1.83
C LEU A 159 -20.51 -19.77 -1.29
N VAL A 160 -19.80 -18.64 -1.35
CA VAL A 160 -18.45 -18.51 -0.77
C VAL A 160 -18.47 -18.76 0.74
N LEU A 161 -19.42 -18.17 1.47
CA LEU A 161 -19.56 -18.33 2.92
C LEU A 161 -19.94 -19.78 3.32
N GLU A 162 -20.80 -20.44 2.54
CA GLU A 162 -21.17 -21.84 2.72
C GLU A 162 -19.96 -22.77 2.49
N ASN A 163 -19.17 -22.53 1.43
CA ASN A 163 -17.94 -23.27 1.16
C ASN A 163 -16.88 -23.08 2.26
N ALA A 164 -16.75 -21.86 2.79
CA ALA A 164 -15.87 -21.57 3.92
C ALA A 164 -16.28 -22.38 5.16
N LYS A 165 -17.59 -22.41 5.46
CA LYS A 165 -18.15 -23.19 6.56
C LYS A 165 -17.91 -24.69 6.39
N HIS A 166 -18.08 -25.25 5.19
CA HIS A 166 -17.73 -26.66 4.90
C HIS A 166 -16.24 -26.95 5.10
N SER A 167 -15.39 -25.96 4.81
CA SER A 167 -13.95 -26.00 5.09
C SER A 167 -13.59 -25.73 6.56
N LYS A 168 -14.59 -25.65 7.46
CA LYS A 168 -14.44 -25.33 8.90
C LYS A 168 -13.85 -23.95 9.17
N ILE A 169 -14.00 -23.02 8.23
CA ILE A 169 -13.59 -21.62 8.36
C ILE A 169 -14.84 -20.79 8.69
N GLU A 170 -14.92 -20.29 9.92
CA GLU A 170 -15.96 -19.36 10.36
C GLU A 170 -15.57 -17.94 9.94
N ILE A 171 -16.23 -17.42 8.90
CA ILE A 171 -15.99 -16.05 8.42
C ILE A 171 -16.65 -15.03 9.35
N LYS A 172 -15.93 -13.94 9.62
CA LYS A 172 -16.40 -12.73 10.29
C LYS A 172 -16.26 -11.54 9.35
N ILE A 173 -17.23 -10.63 9.42
CA ILE A 173 -17.32 -9.46 8.53
C ILE A 173 -17.52 -8.22 9.39
N LYS A 174 -16.65 -7.23 9.22
CA LYS A 174 -16.75 -5.92 9.86
C LYS A 174 -17.03 -4.86 8.80
N ASN A 175 -17.99 -3.98 9.07
CA ASN A 175 -18.17 -2.74 8.31
C ASN A 175 -17.32 -1.64 8.95
N ILE A 176 -16.43 -1.06 8.15
CA ILE A 176 -15.52 0.03 8.52
C ILE A 176 -15.74 1.27 7.63
N SER A 177 -16.95 1.42 7.10
CA SER A 177 -17.32 2.61 6.32
C SER A 177 -17.28 3.91 7.13
N PHE A 178 -17.41 3.80 8.45
CA PHE A 178 -17.40 4.89 9.42
C PHE A 178 -18.24 6.09 8.96
N ASP A 179 -17.69 7.30 8.98
CA ASP A 179 -18.37 8.55 8.59
C ASP A 179 -18.22 8.89 7.10
N PHE A 180 -17.38 8.15 6.35
CA PHE A 180 -17.37 8.25 4.89
C PHE A 180 -18.62 7.62 4.29
N LEU A 181 -19.20 6.62 4.98
CA LEU A 181 -20.42 5.91 4.55
C LEU A 181 -20.29 5.22 3.18
N ILE A 182 -19.08 5.17 2.61
CA ILE A 182 -18.75 4.38 1.43
C ILE A 182 -18.54 2.93 1.89
N PRO A 183 -19.22 1.93 1.32
CA PRO A 183 -19.11 0.55 1.78
C PRO A 183 -17.65 0.06 1.77
N THR A 184 -17.13 -0.21 2.97
CA THR A 184 -15.79 -0.77 3.19
C THR A 184 -15.89 -1.88 4.21
N PHE A 185 -15.30 -3.03 3.89
CA PHE A 185 -15.34 -4.21 4.74
C PHE A 185 -13.95 -4.72 5.10
N VAL A 186 -13.85 -5.28 6.30
CA VAL A 186 -12.77 -6.18 6.70
C VAL A 186 -13.36 -7.56 6.88
N VAL A 187 -12.74 -8.56 6.24
CA VAL A 187 -13.13 -9.96 6.32
C VAL A 187 -11.97 -10.78 6.87
N TYR A 188 -12.25 -11.65 7.83
CA TYR A 188 -11.28 -12.59 8.37
C TYR A 188 -11.99 -13.89 8.76
N GLY A 189 -11.25 -15.00 8.76
CA GLY A 189 -11.81 -16.32 9.08
C GLY A 189 -11.20 -16.91 10.35
N ILE A 190 -11.99 -17.73 11.05
CA ILE A 190 -11.63 -18.43 12.28
C ILE A 190 -11.80 -19.94 12.06
N ASN A 191 -10.71 -20.71 12.17
CA ASN A 191 -10.71 -22.18 12.15
C ASN A 191 -10.48 -22.73 13.56
N LYS A 192 -11.52 -23.31 14.17
CA LYS A 192 -11.46 -23.84 15.54
C LYS A 192 -10.58 -25.09 15.70
N ALA A 193 -10.33 -25.82 14.61
CA ALA A 193 -9.47 -27.01 14.61
C ALA A 193 -7.97 -26.65 14.51
N ASP A 194 -7.66 -25.40 14.16
CA ASP A 194 -6.31 -24.92 13.96
C ASP A 194 -6.05 -23.74 14.91
N LYS A 195 -5.79 -24.05 16.19
CA LYS A 195 -5.61 -23.05 17.26
C LYS A 195 -4.39 -22.13 17.03
N HIS A 196 -3.44 -22.55 16.20
CA HIS A 196 -2.25 -21.79 15.83
C HIS A 196 -2.28 -21.30 14.38
N GLY A 197 -3.16 -21.85 13.54
CA GLY A 197 -3.21 -21.52 12.13
C GLY A 197 -3.92 -20.22 11.90
N LEU A 198 -3.11 -19.27 11.40
CA LEU A 198 -3.35 -18.28 10.34
C LEU A 198 -4.62 -17.41 10.36
N THR A 199 -5.55 -17.66 11.26
CA THR A 199 -6.82 -16.94 11.48
C THR A 199 -6.59 -15.49 11.86
N TYR A 200 -5.38 -15.15 12.31
CA TYR A 200 -4.95 -13.81 12.64
C TYR A 200 -3.99 -13.18 11.61
N GLN A 201 -3.58 -13.89 10.54
CA GLN A 201 -2.49 -13.43 9.67
C GLN A 201 -2.90 -12.82 8.33
N GLY A 202 -4.18 -12.89 7.95
CA GLY A 202 -4.68 -12.25 6.73
C GLY A 202 -6.12 -11.79 6.92
N CYS A 203 -6.33 -10.49 6.90
CA CYS A 203 -7.65 -9.91 6.65
C CYS A 203 -7.74 -9.59 5.16
N GLY A 204 -8.89 -9.85 4.56
CA GLY A 204 -9.24 -9.28 3.27
C GLY A 204 -9.95 -7.96 3.45
N TYR A 205 -9.69 -7.01 2.55
CA TYR A 205 -10.26 -5.68 2.56
C TYR A 205 -10.99 -5.40 1.25
N GLY A 206 -12.04 -4.58 1.30
CA GLY A 206 -12.79 -4.26 0.10
C GLY A 206 -13.62 -3.00 0.25
N THR A 207 -13.36 -2.03 -0.62
CA THR A 207 -14.20 -0.83 -0.81
C THR A 207 -14.81 -0.78 -2.20
N HIS A 208 -16.09 -0.39 -2.29
CA HIS A 208 -16.81 -0.12 -3.54
C HIS A 208 -18.13 0.64 -3.24
N PRO A 209 -18.65 1.51 -4.13
CA PRO A 209 -19.97 2.14 -3.95
C PRO A 209 -21.12 1.16 -3.67
N ASN A 210 -21.16 0.07 -4.42
CA ASN A 210 -22.04 -1.09 -4.14
C ASN A 210 -21.50 -1.96 -2.97
N PRO A 211 -22.28 -2.19 -1.90
CA PRO A 211 -21.84 -2.96 -0.74
C PRO A 211 -21.58 -4.44 -1.03
N GLU A 212 -22.32 -5.06 -1.93
CA GLU A 212 -22.09 -6.46 -2.30
C GLU A 212 -20.77 -6.61 -3.07
N LYS A 213 -20.48 -5.71 -4.02
CA LYS A 213 -19.19 -5.70 -4.73
C LYS A 213 -18.02 -5.45 -3.75
N ALA A 214 -18.19 -4.53 -2.79
CA ALA A 214 -17.18 -4.28 -1.75
C ALA A 214 -16.90 -5.55 -0.91
N LEU A 215 -17.96 -6.26 -0.49
CA LEU A 215 -17.82 -7.48 0.29
C LEU A 215 -17.21 -8.63 -0.55
N ILE A 216 -17.55 -8.74 -1.82
CA ILE A 216 -16.92 -9.70 -2.75
C ILE A 216 -15.42 -9.46 -2.83
N ARG A 217 -14.98 -8.21 -2.99
CA ARG A 217 -13.55 -7.85 -3.01
C ARG A 217 -12.84 -8.29 -1.73
N ALA A 218 -13.43 -7.99 -0.57
CA ALA A 218 -12.86 -8.36 0.72
C ALA A 218 -12.77 -9.89 0.91
N LEU A 219 -13.80 -10.64 0.50
CA LEU A 219 -13.77 -12.11 0.54
C LEU A 219 -12.71 -12.68 -0.40
N SER A 220 -12.65 -12.20 -1.65
CA SER A 220 -11.67 -12.65 -2.63
C SER A 220 -10.23 -12.40 -2.17
N GLU A 221 -9.95 -11.23 -1.58
CA GLU A 221 -8.63 -10.92 -1.01
C GLU A 221 -8.28 -11.80 0.19
N TYR A 222 -9.24 -12.06 1.08
CA TYR A 222 -9.04 -12.98 2.20
C TYR A 222 -8.65 -14.38 1.70
N PHE A 223 -9.38 -14.94 0.73
CA PHE A 223 -9.11 -16.28 0.24
C PHE A 223 -7.85 -16.38 -0.64
N GLU A 224 -7.48 -15.32 -1.35
CA GLU A 224 -6.20 -15.25 -2.06
C GLU A 224 -5.03 -15.34 -1.08
N GLY A 225 -5.02 -14.49 -0.04
CA GLY A 225 -4.01 -14.53 1.01
C GLY A 225 -3.98 -15.88 1.73
N TYR A 226 -5.16 -16.42 2.08
CA TYR A 226 -5.28 -17.75 2.69
C TYR A 226 -4.68 -18.87 1.82
N SER A 227 -4.96 -18.85 0.50
CA SER A 227 -4.46 -19.86 -0.42
C SER A 227 -2.95 -19.78 -0.61
N LEU A 228 -2.38 -18.57 -0.68
CA LEU A 228 -0.92 -18.36 -0.74
C LEU A 228 -0.23 -18.93 0.51
N LEU A 229 -0.79 -18.66 1.69
CA LEU A 229 -0.26 -19.16 2.95
C LEU A 229 -0.29 -20.70 3.01
N LYS A 230 -1.39 -21.33 2.60
CA LYS A 230 -1.51 -22.80 2.53
C LYS A 230 -0.50 -23.43 1.56
N LYS A 231 -0.20 -22.75 0.46
CA LYS A 231 0.85 -23.18 -0.48
C LYS A 231 2.23 -23.13 0.17
N ILE A 232 2.57 -22.04 0.85
CA ILE A 232 3.85 -21.88 1.55
C ILE A 232 4.03 -22.94 2.66
N GLU A 233 2.98 -23.22 3.44
CA GLU A 233 2.99 -24.28 4.46
C GLU A 233 3.36 -25.64 3.87
N LYS A 234 2.76 -25.99 2.73
CA LYS A 234 2.98 -27.24 2.04
C LYS A 234 4.41 -27.33 1.48
N ASP A 235 4.87 -26.25 0.85
CA ASP A 235 6.12 -26.24 0.07
C ASP A 235 7.37 -26.12 0.97
N VAL A 236 7.27 -25.45 2.13
CA VAL A 236 8.43 -25.13 2.97
C VAL A 236 8.41 -25.88 4.33
N HIS A 237 7.38 -26.68 4.61
CA HIS A 237 7.19 -27.36 5.91
C HIS A 237 7.35 -26.42 7.11
N ILE A 238 6.89 -25.17 6.97
CA ILE A 238 7.00 -24.15 8.00
C ILE A 238 6.05 -24.47 9.15
N ASP A 239 6.60 -24.64 10.35
CA ASP A 239 5.83 -24.68 11.59
C ASP A 239 5.61 -23.25 12.10
N TRP A 240 4.49 -22.65 11.69
CA TRP A 240 4.13 -21.28 12.08
C TRP A 240 4.07 -21.09 13.60
N SER A 241 3.76 -22.13 14.39
CA SER A 241 3.74 -22.04 15.86
C SER A 241 5.12 -21.68 16.45
N LYS A 242 6.20 -21.98 15.74
CA LYS A 242 7.58 -21.64 16.12
C LYS A 242 8.07 -20.31 15.54
N ILE A 243 7.47 -19.85 14.45
CA ILE A 243 7.82 -18.59 13.80
C ILE A 243 7.07 -17.43 14.44
N ILE A 244 5.76 -17.57 14.68
CA ILE A 244 4.88 -16.52 15.22
C ILE A 244 5.44 -15.85 16.49
N PRO A 245 5.93 -16.59 17.51
CA PRO A 245 6.48 -15.97 18.72
C PRO A 245 7.84 -15.27 18.50
N ARG A 246 8.49 -15.52 17.36
CA ARG A 246 9.81 -14.98 16.98
C ARG A 246 9.72 -13.90 15.93
N LEU A 247 8.54 -13.70 15.33
CA LEU A 247 8.27 -12.51 14.55
C LEU A 247 8.41 -11.34 15.53
N PRO A 248 9.25 -10.34 15.23
CA PRO A 248 9.28 -9.13 16.05
C PRO A 248 7.83 -8.67 16.19
N GLU A 249 7.40 -8.26 17.39
CA GLU A 249 6.07 -7.67 17.64
C GLU A 249 5.70 -6.53 16.66
N LYS A 250 6.68 -6.10 15.85
CA LYS A 250 6.74 -4.92 15.01
C LYS A 250 6.94 -5.18 13.52
N ASN A 251 7.20 -6.42 13.08
CA ASN A 251 7.62 -6.65 11.71
C ASN A 251 6.76 -7.68 11.00
N PHE A 252 5.59 -7.25 10.52
CA PHE A 252 5.04 -7.67 9.22
C PHE A 252 3.93 -6.72 8.75
N GLY A 253 4.20 -5.41 8.65
CA GLY A 253 3.54 -4.45 7.72
C GLY A 253 2.01 -4.30 7.68
N PHE A 254 1.24 -5.14 8.36
CA PHE A 254 -0.20 -5.19 8.38
C PHE A 254 -0.63 -4.80 9.78
N LEU A 255 -1.23 -3.62 9.89
CA LEU A 255 -1.80 -3.08 11.11
C LEU A 255 -2.65 -4.08 11.91
N ALA A 256 -3.34 -5.00 11.21
CA ALA A 256 -4.12 -6.07 11.82
C ALA A 256 -3.31 -7.01 12.73
N LEU A 257 -2.03 -7.23 12.42
CA LEU A 257 -1.13 -8.06 13.23
C LEU A 257 -0.67 -7.35 14.50
N LEU A 258 -0.56 -6.02 14.43
CA LEU A 258 -0.17 -5.20 15.58
C LEU A 258 -1.32 -5.06 16.57
N ARG A 259 -2.57 -5.03 16.07
CA ARG A 259 -3.78 -4.80 16.88
C ARG A 259 -4.92 -5.76 16.55
N PRO A 260 -4.73 -7.08 16.67
CA PRO A 260 -5.75 -8.07 16.36
C PRO A 260 -6.99 -7.96 17.27
N GLU A 261 -6.86 -7.40 18.46
CA GLU A 261 -7.96 -7.16 19.39
C GLU A 261 -9.03 -6.23 18.82
N MET A 262 -8.68 -5.36 17.86
CA MET A 262 -9.65 -4.49 17.18
C MET A 262 -10.69 -5.29 16.39
N LEU A 263 -10.33 -6.48 15.89
CA LEU A 263 -11.27 -7.38 15.21
C LEU A 263 -12.30 -7.99 16.17
N ASN A 264 -12.01 -8.03 17.47
CA ASN A 264 -12.96 -8.54 18.46
C ASN A 264 -13.92 -7.47 18.98
N LYS A 265 -13.68 -6.19 18.66
CA LYS A 265 -14.56 -5.09 19.05
C LYS A 265 -15.68 -4.89 18.03
N SER A 266 -16.82 -4.40 18.52
CA SER A 266 -17.95 -4.01 17.70
C SER A 266 -18.82 -3.03 18.46
N SER A 267 -19.32 -1.97 17.80
CA SER A 267 -20.28 -1.05 18.40
C SER A 267 -21.69 -1.64 18.38
N LYS A 268 -22.04 -2.32 17.29
CA LYS A 268 -23.33 -2.98 17.07
C LYS A 268 -23.22 -3.97 15.92
N THR A 269 -24.22 -4.84 15.81
CA THR A 269 -24.47 -5.65 14.62
C THR A 269 -25.45 -4.93 13.71
N ILE A 270 -25.12 -4.82 12.42
CA ILE A 270 -25.95 -4.22 11.37
C ILE A 270 -26.30 -5.25 10.30
N GLN A 271 -27.38 -5.01 9.56
CA GLN A 271 -27.77 -5.86 8.44
C GLN A 271 -27.14 -5.33 7.14
N MET A 272 -26.81 -6.22 6.20
CA MET A 272 -26.28 -5.85 4.88
C MET A 272 -27.18 -4.82 4.15
N PRO A 273 -28.53 -4.92 4.19
CA PRO A 273 -29.41 -3.92 3.57
C PRO A 273 -29.42 -2.54 4.26
N ASP A 274 -28.88 -2.42 5.48
CA ASP A 274 -28.81 -1.14 6.20
C ASP A 274 -27.57 -0.32 5.78
N ILE A 275 -26.64 -0.92 5.03
CA ILE A 275 -25.42 -0.28 4.54
C ILE A 275 -25.77 0.53 3.28
N PRO A 276 -25.40 1.83 3.21
CA PRO A 276 -25.70 2.66 2.05
C PRO A 276 -25.18 2.04 0.74
N ASP A 277 -26.05 1.93 -0.26
CA ASP A 277 -25.65 1.60 -1.63
C ASP A 277 -25.49 2.90 -2.41
N LEU A 278 -24.25 3.23 -2.77
CA LEU A 278 -23.91 4.43 -3.52
C LEU A 278 -23.76 4.16 -5.02
N SER A 279 -24.00 2.92 -5.47
CA SER A 279 -23.80 2.54 -6.87
C SER A 279 -24.79 3.22 -7.81
N GLN A 280 -24.34 3.46 -9.03
CA GLN A 280 -25.09 4.10 -10.09
C GLN A 280 -24.93 3.30 -11.39
N PRO A 281 -25.85 3.48 -12.37
CA PRO A 281 -25.68 2.90 -13.70
C PRO A 281 -24.45 3.42 -14.45
N ASP A 282 -24.02 4.65 -14.17
CA ASP A 282 -22.84 5.30 -14.74
C ASP A 282 -21.74 5.44 -13.68
N ILE A 283 -20.52 4.99 -14.00
CA ILE A 283 -19.34 5.09 -13.14
C ILE A 283 -19.01 6.55 -12.83
N LYS A 284 -19.27 7.46 -13.76
CA LYS A 284 -19.05 8.89 -13.54
C LYS A 284 -19.89 9.41 -12.37
N ASP A 285 -21.15 8.99 -12.29
CA ASP A 285 -22.04 9.38 -11.19
C ASP A 285 -21.57 8.79 -9.84
N GLU A 286 -21.03 7.55 -9.85
CA GLU A 286 -20.39 6.96 -8.67
C GLU A 286 -19.18 7.80 -8.20
N ILE A 287 -18.32 8.24 -9.13
CA ILE A 287 -17.18 9.13 -8.83
C ILE A 287 -17.67 10.45 -8.26
N GLU A 288 -18.65 11.10 -8.88
CA GLU A 288 -19.20 12.38 -8.42
C GLU A 288 -19.80 12.27 -7.00
N HIS A 289 -20.46 11.16 -6.66
CA HIS A 289 -20.93 10.90 -5.31
C HIS A 289 -19.79 10.76 -4.29
N ILE A 290 -18.75 9.99 -4.62
CA ILE A 290 -17.57 9.88 -3.76
C ILE A 290 -16.91 11.25 -3.59
N LEU A 291 -16.77 12.04 -4.66
CA LEU A 291 -16.17 13.38 -4.61
C LEU A 291 -16.94 14.32 -3.67
N LYS A 292 -18.29 14.30 -3.69
CA LYS A 292 -19.12 15.06 -2.74
C LYS A 292 -18.86 14.66 -1.29
N ILE A 293 -18.66 13.37 -1.01
CA ILE A 293 -18.31 12.86 0.31
C ILE A 293 -16.91 13.35 0.71
N MET A 294 -15.93 13.24 -0.19
CA MET A 294 -14.56 13.71 0.06
C MET A 294 -14.52 15.22 0.33
N GLU A 295 -15.23 16.02 -0.45
CA GLU A 295 -15.33 17.47 -0.26
C GLU A 295 -15.95 17.83 1.09
N LYS A 296 -17.04 17.15 1.49
CA LYS A 296 -17.67 17.33 2.82
C LYS A 296 -16.68 17.06 3.96
N HIS A 297 -15.79 16.08 3.77
CA HIS A 297 -14.73 15.71 4.70
C HIS A 297 -13.43 16.51 4.50
N LYS A 298 -13.44 17.54 3.64
CA LYS A 298 -12.30 18.43 3.32
C LYS A 298 -11.10 17.72 2.68
N TYR A 299 -11.34 16.57 2.05
CA TYR A 299 -10.33 15.88 1.25
C TYR A 299 -10.40 16.33 -0.20
N ASN A 300 -9.23 16.43 -0.84
CA ASN A 300 -9.10 16.83 -2.24
C ASN A 300 -8.38 15.73 -3.05
N PRO A 301 -9.11 14.84 -3.73
CA PRO A 301 -8.50 13.83 -4.58
C PRO A 301 -7.78 14.41 -5.79
N ILE A 302 -6.53 14.00 -5.98
CA ILE A 302 -5.63 14.44 -7.04
C ILE A 302 -5.39 13.26 -7.99
N LEU A 303 -5.66 13.48 -9.27
CA LEU A 303 -5.43 12.54 -10.36
C LEU A 303 -4.07 12.77 -11.02
N LEU A 304 -3.32 11.68 -11.21
CA LEU A 304 -2.24 11.60 -12.17
C LEU A 304 -2.58 10.52 -13.21
N ASP A 305 -2.57 10.87 -14.48
CA ASP A 305 -2.68 9.88 -15.55
C ASP A 305 -1.32 9.21 -15.75
N LYS A 306 -1.31 7.89 -15.64
CA LYS A 306 -0.11 7.06 -15.77
C LYS A 306 -0.22 6.08 -16.93
N THR A 307 -1.16 6.29 -17.84
CA THR A 307 -1.39 5.44 -19.00
C THR A 307 -0.13 5.33 -19.83
N SER A 308 0.36 4.10 -19.99
CA SER A 308 1.53 3.84 -20.83
C SER A 308 1.19 4.03 -22.31
N HIS A 309 2.01 4.80 -23.04
CA HIS A 309 1.89 4.92 -24.49
C HIS A 309 2.07 3.57 -25.23
N HIS A 310 2.72 2.59 -24.60
CA HIS A 310 2.93 1.26 -25.16
C HIS A 310 1.70 0.37 -24.99
N LEU A 311 1.15 0.29 -23.76
CA LEU A 311 0.01 -0.60 -23.48
C LEU A 311 -1.32 0.04 -23.88
N LYS A 312 -1.45 1.36 -23.77
CA LYS A 312 -2.69 2.12 -24.01
C LYS A 312 -3.89 1.61 -23.20
N ILE A 313 -3.62 0.97 -22.06
CA ILE A 313 -4.61 0.59 -21.06
C ILE A 313 -4.66 1.72 -20.03
N PRO A 314 -5.85 2.28 -19.72
CA PRO A 314 -5.99 3.33 -18.71
C PRO A 314 -5.38 2.92 -17.37
N VAL A 315 -4.38 3.66 -16.93
CA VAL A 315 -3.79 3.50 -15.59
C VAL A 315 -3.69 4.86 -14.95
N VAL A 316 -4.16 4.99 -13.72
CA VAL A 316 -4.12 6.25 -12.97
C VAL A 316 -3.45 6.05 -11.63
N ARG A 317 -3.02 7.18 -11.06
CA ARG A 317 -2.81 7.29 -9.62
C ARG A 317 -3.77 8.32 -9.04
N ILE A 318 -4.57 7.91 -8.07
CA ILE A 318 -5.30 8.80 -7.18
C ILE A 318 -4.49 8.99 -5.91
N PHE A 319 -4.28 10.25 -5.57
CA PHE A 319 -3.62 10.68 -4.36
C PHE A 319 -4.57 11.58 -3.58
N ILE A 320 -4.86 11.26 -2.31
CA ILE A 320 -5.70 12.09 -1.45
C ILE A 320 -4.83 12.59 -0.27
N PRO A 321 -4.33 13.84 -0.29
CA PRO A 321 -3.57 14.41 0.81
C PRO A 321 -4.33 14.27 2.14
N GLY A 322 -3.62 13.84 3.18
CA GLY A 322 -4.18 13.66 4.52
C GLY A 322 -4.71 12.24 4.81
N MET A 323 -4.99 11.43 3.78
CA MET A 323 -5.31 10.01 3.97
C MET A 323 -4.06 9.16 4.20
N ARG A 324 -4.27 8.07 4.92
CA ARG A 324 -3.25 7.21 5.50
C ARG A 324 -3.11 5.93 4.66
N ASN A 325 -2.03 5.19 4.93
CA ASN A 325 -1.77 3.89 4.29
C ASN A 325 -1.85 2.79 5.35
N LEU A 326 -2.04 1.55 4.90
CA LEU A 326 -2.17 0.36 5.73
C LEU A 326 -0.85 -0.04 6.42
N MET A 327 0.30 0.34 5.84
CA MET A 327 1.61 0.08 6.43
C MET A 327 1.98 1.19 7.42
N VAL A 328 2.09 0.82 8.69
CA VAL A 328 2.81 1.62 9.68
C VAL A 328 4.30 1.42 9.43
N ASN A 329 5.01 2.51 9.16
CA ASN A 329 6.44 2.55 8.84
C ASN A 329 7.34 2.15 10.02
N GLU A 330 7.28 0.90 10.45
CA GLU A 330 8.41 0.30 11.17
C GLU A 330 9.50 -0.21 10.18
N THR A 331 9.23 -0.16 8.86
CA THR A 331 10.15 -0.59 7.79
C THR A 331 10.78 0.53 6.97
N HIS A 332 10.17 1.71 6.86
CA HIS A 332 10.78 2.85 6.16
C HIS A 332 11.28 3.86 7.18
N ASN A 333 12.60 3.98 7.26
CA ASN A 333 13.27 5.03 8.00
C ASN A 333 13.28 6.30 7.13
N PRO A 334 12.75 7.45 7.61
CA PRO A 334 12.70 8.68 6.81
C PRO A 334 14.09 9.13 6.31
N HIS A 335 15.16 8.84 7.05
CA HIS A 335 16.53 9.15 6.61
C HIS A 335 16.97 8.33 5.39
N LEU A 336 16.44 7.12 5.19
CA LEU A 336 16.67 6.37 3.95
C LEU A 336 15.98 7.04 2.76
N ILE A 337 14.76 7.55 2.97
CA ILE A 337 14.01 8.28 1.95
C ILE A 337 14.74 9.57 1.57
N MET A 338 15.24 10.31 2.57
CA MET A 338 16.01 11.53 2.36
C MET A 338 17.31 11.26 1.60
N SER A 339 18.04 10.20 1.95
CA SER A 339 19.25 9.78 1.23
C SER A 339 18.95 9.41 -0.23
N ALA A 340 17.87 8.67 -0.48
CA ALA A 340 17.44 8.32 -1.82
C ALA A 340 17.07 9.55 -2.64
N ALA A 341 16.41 10.54 -2.03
CA ALA A 341 16.08 11.81 -2.69
C ALA A 341 17.32 12.57 -3.16
N TYR A 342 18.39 12.67 -2.35
CA TYR A 342 19.66 13.25 -2.77
C TYR A 342 20.30 12.49 -3.93
N TYR A 343 20.35 11.15 -3.84
CA TYR A 343 20.92 10.31 -4.89
C TYR A 343 20.18 10.49 -6.22
N GLU A 344 18.85 10.46 -6.17
CA GLU A 344 17.98 10.63 -7.35
C GLU A 344 18.04 12.03 -7.96
N ALA A 345 18.46 13.03 -7.19
CA ALA A 345 18.74 14.39 -7.67
C ALA A 345 20.16 14.54 -8.25
N GLY A 346 20.99 13.48 -8.21
CA GLY A 346 22.36 13.48 -8.71
C GLY A 346 23.41 13.89 -7.68
N ASP A 347 23.07 14.04 -6.41
CA ASP A 347 23.98 14.39 -5.32
C ASP A 347 24.36 13.15 -4.49
N GLU A 348 25.17 12.26 -5.09
CA GLU A 348 25.62 11.02 -4.45
C GLU A 348 26.44 11.28 -3.18
N LYS A 349 27.19 12.39 -3.16
CA LYS A 349 28.02 12.77 -2.01
C LYS A 349 27.14 13.08 -0.81
N LYS A 350 26.16 13.98 -0.97
CA LYS A 350 25.25 14.36 0.12
C LYS A 350 24.35 13.21 0.56
N SER A 351 23.94 12.35 -0.39
CA SER A 351 23.22 11.11 -0.10
C SER A 351 24.00 10.21 0.88
N LYS A 352 25.31 10.03 0.63
CA LYS A 352 26.19 9.24 1.49
C LYS A 352 26.46 9.92 2.84
N GLU A 353 26.76 11.23 2.83
CA GLU A 353 27.01 12.00 4.06
C GLU A 353 25.80 11.96 5.02
N HIS A 354 24.57 12.03 4.49
CA HIS A 354 23.36 11.93 5.30
C HIS A 354 23.22 10.55 5.98
N LEU A 355 23.48 9.45 5.26
CA LEU A 355 23.43 8.11 5.85
C LEU A 355 24.54 7.90 6.87
N ASP A 356 25.77 8.32 6.55
CA ASP A 356 26.91 8.19 7.45
C ASP A 356 26.63 8.93 8.77
N SER A 357 26.08 10.16 8.72
CA SER A 357 25.68 10.91 9.91
C SER A 357 24.61 10.19 10.73
N TYR A 358 23.53 9.72 10.07
CA TYR A 358 22.44 9.00 10.73
C TYR A 358 22.91 7.72 11.45
N TYR A 359 23.69 6.86 10.78
CA TYR A 359 24.16 5.60 11.37
C TYR A 359 25.26 5.79 12.43
N ASN A 360 26.11 6.81 12.28
CA ASN A 360 27.09 7.15 13.33
C ASN A 360 26.40 7.62 14.60
N ASN A 361 25.26 8.32 14.50
CA ASN A 361 24.47 8.77 15.65
C ASN A 361 23.67 7.64 16.34
N ILE A 362 23.21 6.62 15.59
CA ILE A 362 22.52 5.46 16.20
C ILE A 362 23.45 4.62 17.07
N SER A 363 24.74 4.58 16.76
CA SER A 363 25.74 3.80 17.53
C SER A 363 25.87 4.23 19.00
N PHE A 364 25.27 5.36 19.38
CA PHE A 364 25.31 5.91 20.74
C PHE A 364 24.04 5.67 21.58
N TYR A 365 22.92 5.23 21.00
CA TYR A 365 21.61 5.33 21.65
C TYR A 365 20.88 4.02 22.00
N LEU A 366 21.46 2.84 21.76
CA LEU A 366 20.80 1.57 22.13
C LEU A 366 21.78 0.53 22.70
N PRO A 367 21.92 0.43 24.05
CA PRO A 367 22.67 -0.66 24.69
C PRO A 367 21.96 -2.02 24.59
N GLU A 368 20.65 -2.07 24.33
CA GLU A 368 19.85 -3.30 24.44
C GLU A 368 19.30 -3.83 23.12
N VAL A 369 19.54 -3.13 22.00
CA VAL A 369 19.23 -3.66 20.67
C VAL A 369 20.46 -4.42 20.17
N ARG A 370 20.62 -5.66 20.62
CA ARG A 370 21.38 -6.68 19.88
C ARG A 370 20.60 -7.05 18.61
N LEU A 371 20.41 -6.10 17.71
CA LEU A 371 20.17 -6.40 16.32
C LEU A 371 21.53 -6.61 15.67
N VAL A 372 21.62 -7.75 14.98
CA VAL A 372 22.72 -8.17 14.12
C VAL A 372 23.28 -6.94 13.39
N THR A 373 24.42 -6.43 13.85
CA THR A 373 25.20 -5.42 13.15
C THR A 373 25.99 -6.17 12.08
N PRO A 374 25.65 -6.09 10.78
CA PRO A 374 26.52 -6.65 9.77
C PRO A 374 27.46 -5.54 9.32
N LYS A 375 28.50 -5.28 10.11
CA LYS A 375 29.69 -4.51 9.69
C LYS A 375 30.35 -5.09 8.41
N LYS A 376 29.87 -6.23 7.89
CA LYS A 376 30.32 -6.90 6.66
C LYS A 376 29.30 -6.86 5.49
N ALA A 377 28.07 -6.38 5.66
CA ALA A 377 27.09 -6.33 4.55
C ALA A 377 27.29 -5.13 3.60
N PHE A 378 27.97 -4.07 4.05
CA PHE A 378 28.16 -2.84 3.26
C PHE A 378 29.29 -2.89 2.22
N LYS A 379 29.81 -4.08 1.87
CA LYS A 379 30.75 -4.25 0.74
C LYS A 379 30.18 -5.07 -0.43
N LYS A 380 28.91 -5.51 -0.38
CA LYS A 380 28.35 -6.33 -1.46
C LYS A 380 27.04 -5.87 -2.11
N ASP A 381 26.18 -5.08 -1.47
CA ASP A 381 24.82 -4.87 -2.02
C ASP A 381 24.53 -3.44 -2.48
N TYR A 382 25.17 -3.01 -3.57
CA TYR A 382 24.68 -1.88 -4.40
C TYR A 382 24.10 -2.35 -5.74
N LYS A 383 23.74 -3.64 -5.87
CA LYS A 383 23.03 -4.18 -7.06
C LYS A 383 21.83 -5.09 -6.77
N GLU A 384 21.53 -5.42 -5.51
CA GLU A 384 20.43 -6.36 -5.18
C GLU A 384 19.65 -5.93 -3.94
N THR A 385 18.90 -4.82 -4.02
CA THR A 385 17.83 -4.54 -3.05
C THR A 385 16.48 -4.47 -3.73
N ILE A 386 16.17 -5.49 -4.53
CA ILE A 386 14.81 -6.00 -4.79
C ILE A 386 14.96 -7.51 -4.95
N LEU A 387 14.28 -8.28 -4.07
CA LEU A 387 14.00 -9.73 -4.10
C LEU A 387 14.49 -10.50 -2.86
N PHE A 388 13.54 -11.14 -2.19
CA PHE A 388 13.78 -12.13 -1.14
C PHE A 388 14.16 -13.48 -1.77
N HIS A 389 15.31 -14.02 -1.32
CA HIS A 389 15.70 -15.43 -1.10
C HIS A 389 16.04 -16.36 -2.28
N GLY A 390 17.30 -16.83 -2.28
CA GLY A 390 17.72 -18.10 -2.87
C GLY A 390 19.25 -18.33 -2.88
N GLY A 391 19.78 -19.06 -1.90
CA GLY A 391 20.91 -20.01 -2.00
C GLY A 391 22.32 -19.63 -2.52
N LEU A 392 23.31 -20.10 -1.75
CA LEU A 392 24.64 -20.65 -2.14
C LEU A 392 25.92 -19.77 -2.16
N LYS A 393 26.96 -20.38 -1.56
CA LYS A 393 28.35 -19.93 -1.36
C LYS A 393 29.26 -20.43 -2.50
N GLN A 394 30.41 -19.75 -2.64
CA GLN A 394 31.66 -20.15 -3.30
C GLN A 394 31.85 -19.84 -4.81
N ASP A 395 30.82 -19.81 -5.65
CA ASP A 395 30.98 -19.51 -7.11
C ASP A 395 31.21 -18.02 -7.43
N ILE A 396 31.07 -17.14 -6.44
CA ILE A 396 31.12 -15.67 -6.60
C ILE A 396 32.56 -15.14 -6.68
N LEU A 397 33.53 -15.87 -6.13
CA LEU A 397 34.93 -15.45 -6.16
C LEU A 397 35.57 -15.63 -7.56
N ASP A 398 35.12 -16.61 -8.33
CA ASP A 398 35.64 -16.87 -9.67
C ASP A 398 34.97 -15.99 -10.75
N SER A 399 33.72 -15.56 -10.54
CA SER A 399 33.01 -14.62 -11.43
C SER A 399 33.54 -13.17 -11.33
N LEU A 400 34.13 -12.79 -10.18
CA LEU A 400 34.71 -11.47 -9.96
C LEU A 400 35.93 -11.17 -10.85
N LYS A 401 36.71 -12.18 -11.26
CA LYS A 401 37.87 -11.99 -12.14
C LYS A 401 37.48 -11.76 -13.60
N ASN A 402 36.35 -12.30 -14.07
CA ASN A 402 35.86 -12.12 -15.44
C ASN A 402 35.01 -10.85 -15.63
N SER A 403 34.42 -10.29 -14.56
CA SER A 403 33.46 -9.18 -14.66
C SER A 403 34.07 -7.77 -14.78
N ILE A 404 35.38 -7.61 -14.54
CA ILE A 404 36.08 -6.32 -14.71
C ILE A 404 36.17 -5.92 -16.21
N GLY A 405 36.05 -6.88 -17.13
CA GLY A 405 36.11 -6.63 -18.59
C GLY A 405 34.82 -6.13 -19.25
N ILE A 406 33.66 -6.26 -18.61
CA ILE A 406 32.35 -6.09 -19.28
C ILE A 406 31.72 -4.70 -19.07
N LEU A 407 32.25 -3.88 -18.14
CA LEU A 407 31.74 -2.54 -17.82
C LEU A 407 31.95 -1.46 -18.90
N LYS A 408 32.47 -1.79 -20.09
CA LYS A 408 32.63 -0.82 -21.18
C LYS A 408 31.42 -0.64 -22.09
N ASN A 409 30.43 -1.54 -22.09
CA ASN A 409 29.43 -1.60 -23.17
C ASN A 409 27.96 -1.83 -22.74
N TYR A 410 27.37 -1.07 -21.81
CA TYR A 410 25.90 -1.13 -21.67
C TYR A 410 25.21 0.21 -21.37
N ARG A 411 24.35 0.63 -22.33
CA ARG A 411 23.35 1.70 -22.23
C ARG A 411 22.06 1.12 -21.60
N PRO A 412 21.35 1.86 -20.73
CA PRO A 412 20.27 1.31 -19.94
C PRO A 412 18.95 1.26 -20.73
N TYR A 413 18.28 0.09 -20.67
CA TYR A 413 16.86 -0.10 -20.95
C TYR A 413 16.10 -0.07 -19.63
#